data_AF-A0A7J3NN75-F1
#
_entry.id   AF-A0A7J3NN75-F1
#
_cell.length_a   1.000
_cell.length_b   1.000
_cell.length_c   1.000
_cell.angle_alpha   90.00
_cell.angle_beta   90.00
_cell.angle_gamma   90.00
#
_symmetry.space_group_name_H-M   'P 1'
#
loop_
_entity.id
_entity.type
_entity.pdbx_description
1 polymer ?
#
loop_
_entity_poly.entity_id
_entity_poly.type
_entity_poly.pdbx_seq_one_letter_code
_entity_poly.pdbx_strand_id
1 'polypeptide(L)'
;MSQKLREEIVKFVAEKYRKEGSVPSVRDIMDEFNLKSPSKLYNMFPGGQKQICREAGVPYPAERLKFVEGALKARKRPAERLERGDLDFAFERSELEAKIKELKYAFRSETESVKDEPYWRARREQFDRLCDWMLERLNEAKEPRHLNSCIGASGSLRSTTPKRSAD
;
A
#
# COMPACT_ATOMS: atom_id res chain seq x y z
N MET A 1 25.02 -24.14 -10.67
CA MET A 1 23.71 -24.74 -11.07
C MET A 1 22.81 -23.76 -11.83
N SER A 2 22.88 -22.44 -11.59
CA SER A 2 21.90 -21.48 -12.12
C SER A 2 21.95 -21.21 -13.64
N GLN A 3 23.08 -21.47 -14.32
CA GLN A 3 23.19 -21.20 -15.78
C GLN A 3 22.46 -22.21 -16.65
N LYS A 4 22.54 -23.52 -16.36
CA LYS A 4 21.84 -24.56 -17.13
C LYS A 4 20.32 -24.37 -17.10
N LEU A 5 19.76 -24.11 -15.92
CA LEU A 5 18.34 -23.83 -15.74
C LEU A 5 17.91 -22.56 -16.50
N ARG A 6 18.76 -21.53 -16.54
CA ARG A 6 18.50 -20.30 -17.30
C ARG A 6 18.37 -20.59 -18.80
N GLU A 7 19.28 -21.39 -19.36
CA GLU A 7 19.25 -21.78 -20.77
C GLU A 7 18.03 -22.65 -21.11
N GLU A 8 17.64 -23.57 -20.22
CA GLU A 8 16.44 -24.40 -20.40
C GLU A 8 15.16 -23.55 -20.41
N ILE A 9 15.04 -22.57 -19.51
CA ILE A 9 13.92 -21.63 -19.48
C ILE A 9 13.85 -20.85 -20.81
N VAL A 10 14.98 -20.35 -21.30
CA VAL A 10 15.04 -19.60 -22.57
C VAL A 10 14.59 -20.47 -23.75
N LYS A 11 15.06 -21.73 -23.82
CA LYS A 11 14.64 -22.69 -24.85
C LYS A 11 13.14 -23.00 -24.78
N PHE A 12 12.62 -23.26 -23.58
CA PHE A 12 11.20 -23.52 -23.37
C PHE A 12 10.33 -22.36 -23.87
N VAL A 13 10.70 -21.12 -23.56
CA VAL A 13 9.97 -19.94 -24.03
C VAL A 13 9.99 -19.83 -25.56
N ALA A 14 11.14 -20.06 -26.19
CA ALA A 14 11.26 -20.03 -27.65
C ALA A 14 10.41 -21.10 -28.34
N GLU A 15 10.41 -22.33 -27.80
CA GLU A 15 9.62 -23.44 -28.35
C GLU A 15 8.12 -23.24 -28.17
N LYS A 16 7.70 -22.81 -26.97
CA LYS A 16 6.28 -22.56 -26.69
C LYS A 16 5.73 -21.43 -27.55
N TYR A 17 6.51 -20.36 -27.74
CA TYR A 17 6.16 -19.29 -28.67
C TYR A 17 6.02 -19.80 -30.11
N ARG A 18 6.92 -20.69 -30.57
CA ARG A 18 6.82 -21.29 -31.92
C ARG A 18 5.56 -22.15 -32.10
N LYS A 19 5.13 -22.85 -31.05
CA LYS A 19 3.95 -23.74 -31.08
C LYS A 19 2.63 -22.99 -30.96
N GLU A 20 2.53 -22.05 -30.02
CA GLU A 20 1.26 -21.42 -29.64
C GLU A 20 1.12 -19.99 -30.19
N GLY A 21 2.20 -19.41 -30.74
CA GLY A 21 2.22 -18.01 -31.18
C GLY A 21 2.15 -17.00 -30.02
N SER A 22 2.25 -17.47 -28.77
CA SER A 22 2.12 -16.64 -27.57
C SER A 22 3.24 -16.92 -26.57
N VAL A 23 3.64 -15.88 -25.84
CA VAL A 23 4.71 -15.98 -24.84
C VAL A 23 4.12 -16.53 -23.53
N PRO A 24 4.66 -17.62 -22.96
CA PRO A 24 4.19 -18.17 -21.70
C PRO A 24 4.28 -17.18 -20.55
N SER A 25 3.34 -17.27 -19.61
CA SER A 25 3.31 -16.43 -18.42
C SER A 25 4.44 -16.79 -17.45
N VAL A 26 4.76 -15.87 -16.53
CA VAL A 26 5.72 -16.16 -15.44
C VAL A 26 5.26 -17.35 -14.60
N ARG A 27 3.94 -17.51 -14.41
CA ARG A 27 3.39 -18.69 -13.70
C ARG A 27 3.63 -19.96 -14.49
N ASP A 28 3.35 -19.97 -15.79
CA ASP A 28 3.56 -21.15 -16.63
C ASP A 28 5.03 -21.60 -16.61
N ILE A 29 5.97 -20.63 -16.65
CA ILE A 29 7.40 -20.91 -16.53
C ILE A 29 7.72 -21.45 -15.12
N MET A 30 7.12 -20.89 -14.07
CA MET A 30 7.35 -21.39 -12.72
C MET A 30 6.78 -22.80 -12.52
N ASP A 31 5.63 -23.09 -13.09
CA ASP A 31 4.95 -24.38 -12.97
C ASP A 31 5.72 -25.46 -13.73
N GLU A 32 6.15 -25.18 -14.97
CA GLU A 32 6.95 -26.11 -15.78
C GLU A 32 8.28 -26.49 -15.10
N PHE A 33 8.97 -25.50 -14.51
CA PHE A 33 10.27 -25.69 -13.88
C PHE A 33 10.19 -25.92 -12.36
N ASN A 34 8.98 -26.14 -11.82
CA ASN A 34 8.69 -26.35 -10.40
C ASN A 34 9.38 -25.32 -9.46
N LEU A 35 9.34 -24.05 -9.88
CA LEU A 35 9.93 -22.94 -9.13
C LEU A 35 8.97 -22.50 -8.03
N LYS A 36 9.29 -22.87 -6.78
CA LYS A 36 8.49 -22.52 -5.61
C LYS A 36 8.45 -21.02 -5.26
N SER A 37 9.33 -20.20 -5.84
CA SER A 37 9.45 -18.78 -5.51
C SER A 37 9.71 -17.93 -6.76
N PRO A 38 8.94 -16.85 -6.97
CA PRO A 38 9.21 -15.86 -8.00
C PRO A 38 10.61 -15.24 -7.86
N SER A 39 11.09 -15.05 -6.62
CA SER A 39 12.40 -14.46 -6.35
C SER A 39 13.54 -15.26 -7.00
N LYS A 40 13.40 -16.58 -7.08
CA LYS A 40 14.41 -17.43 -7.74
C LYS A 40 14.49 -17.14 -9.23
N LEU A 41 13.34 -16.91 -9.88
CA LEU A 41 13.27 -16.53 -11.29
C LEU A 41 13.87 -15.13 -11.51
N TYR A 42 13.50 -14.15 -10.68
CA TYR A 42 14.02 -12.78 -10.79
C TYR A 42 15.51 -12.66 -10.46
N ASN A 43 16.06 -13.54 -9.63
CA ASN A 43 17.51 -13.62 -9.42
C ASN A 43 18.26 -14.12 -10.66
N MET A 44 17.66 -15.01 -11.46
CA MET A 44 18.24 -15.51 -12.71
C MET A 44 18.02 -14.54 -13.88
N PHE A 45 16.90 -13.83 -13.88
CA PHE A 45 16.53 -12.82 -14.87
C PHE A 45 16.10 -11.53 -14.16
N PRO A 46 17.05 -10.63 -13.83
CA PRO A 46 16.74 -9.36 -13.17
C PRO A 46 15.76 -8.49 -13.97
N GLY A 47 15.81 -8.57 -15.31
CA GLY A 47 14.83 -7.92 -16.20
C GLY A 47 13.50 -8.68 -16.34
N GLY A 48 13.30 -9.73 -15.55
CA GLY A 48 12.11 -10.57 -15.52
C GLY A 48 11.78 -11.20 -16.87
N GLN A 49 10.49 -11.34 -17.15
CA GLN A 49 9.99 -11.94 -18.38
C GLN A 49 10.48 -11.22 -19.66
N LYS A 50 10.70 -9.90 -19.58
CA LYS A 50 11.22 -9.11 -20.72
C LYS A 50 12.62 -9.56 -21.11
N GLN A 51 13.48 -9.84 -20.12
CA GLN A 51 14.81 -10.37 -20.35
C GLN A 51 14.77 -11.78 -20.94
N ILE A 52 13.90 -12.65 -20.40
CA ILE A 52 13.71 -14.02 -20.92
C ILE A 52 13.31 -13.98 -22.40
N CYS A 53 12.36 -13.11 -22.78
CA CYS A 53 11.91 -12.99 -24.17
C CYS A 53 13.02 -12.49 -25.10
N ARG A 54 13.81 -11.51 -24.63
CA ARG A 54 14.97 -10.99 -25.37
C ARG A 54 16.01 -12.08 -25.63
N GLU A 55 16.32 -12.88 -24.62
CA GLU A 55 17.28 -13.99 -24.73
C GLU A 55 16.73 -15.13 -25.59
N ALA A 56 15.42 -15.36 -25.57
CA ALA A 56 14.74 -16.35 -26.41
C ALA A 56 14.53 -15.88 -27.86
N GLY A 57 14.85 -14.63 -28.20
CA GLY A 57 14.64 -14.07 -29.53
C GLY A 57 13.17 -13.94 -29.92
N VAL A 58 12.25 -13.88 -28.95
CA VAL A 58 10.80 -13.77 -29.19
C VAL A 58 10.29 -12.35 -28.90
N PRO A 59 9.29 -11.85 -29.64
CA PRO A 59 8.73 -10.53 -29.38
C PRO A 59 8.04 -10.50 -28.03
N TYR A 60 8.36 -9.47 -27.23
CA TYR A 60 7.69 -9.26 -25.95
C TYR A 60 6.29 -8.68 -26.19
N PRO A 61 5.21 -9.28 -25.63
CA PRO A 61 3.85 -8.85 -25.92
C PRO A 61 3.61 -7.39 -25.52
N ALA A 62 3.18 -6.55 -26.47
CA ALA A 62 2.95 -5.12 -26.26
C ALA A 62 1.84 -4.83 -25.22
N GLU A 63 0.86 -5.73 -25.10
CA GLU A 63 -0.19 -5.63 -24.09
C GLU A 63 0.37 -5.69 -22.67
N ARG A 64 1.42 -6.50 -22.43
CA ARG A 64 2.08 -6.61 -21.12
C ARG A 64 2.94 -5.39 -20.79
N LEU A 65 3.47 -4.67 -21.79
CA LEU A 65 4.19 -3.41 -21.55
C LEU A 65 3.28 -2.38 -20.86
N LYS A 66 2.02 -2.26 -21.29
CA LYS A 66 1.06 -1.33 -20.67
C LYS A 66 0.73 -1.66 -19.22
N PHE A 67 0.58 -2.94 -18.88
CA PHE A 67 0.34 -3.39 -17.50
C PHE A 67 1.56 -3.20 -16.59
N VAL A 68 2.77 -3.50 -17.08
CA VAL A 68 4.01 -3.27 -16.32
C VAL A 68 4.27 -1.79 -16.13
N GLU A 69 4.01 -0.95 -17.13
CA GLU A 69 4.15 0.50 -17.02
C GLU A 69 3.13 1.10 -16.02
N GLY A 70 1.89 0.60 -16.01
CA GLY A 70 0.90 0.94 -14.99
C GLY A 70 1.33 0.53 -13.57
N ALA A 71 1.87 -0.68 -13.41
CA ALA A 71 2.39 -1.16 -12.13
C ALA A 71 3.65 -0.42 -11.66
N LEU A 72 4.53 -0.03 -12.59
CA LEU A 72 5.71 0.79 -12.30
C LEU A 72 5.32 2.24 -11.97
N LYS A 73 4.32 2.83 -12.63
CA LYS A 73 3.74 4.13 -12.23
C LYS A 73 3.10 4.08 -10.84
N ALA A 74 2.44 2.98 -10.49
CA ALA A 74 1.91 2.77 -9.14
C ALA A 74 3.02 2.60 -8.09
N ARG A 75 4.14 1.95 -8.46
CA ARG A 75 5.33 1.78 -7.59
C ARG A 75 6.29 2.98 -7.54
N LYS A 76 6.20 3.94 -8.46
CA LYS A 76 6.99 5.19 -8.41
C LYS A 76 6.42 6.23 -7.44
N ARG A 77 5.18 6.06 -6.97
CA ARG A 77 4.54 6.97 -6.00
C ARG A 77 5.16 7.04 -4.59
N PRO A 78 6.00 6.13 -4.09
CA PRO A 78 6.68 6.33 -2.80
C PRO A 78 8.02 7.06 -2.89
N ALA A 79 8.67 7.09 -4.06
CA ALA A 79 10.06 7.59 -4.17
C ALA A 79 10.16 9.07 -4.57
N GLU A 80 9.20 9.60 -5.34
CA GLU A 80 9.17 11.02 -5.71
C GLU A 80 8.63 11.93 -4.58
N ARG A 81 8.12 11.36 -3.48
CA ARG A 81 7.63 12.13 -2.32
C ARG A 81 8.75 12.68 -1.44
N LEU A 82 10.01 12.29 -1.68
CA LEU A 82 11.13 12.69 -0.83
C LEU A 82 11.77 14.04 -1.21
N GLU A 83 11.49 14.61 -2.40
CA GLU A 83 12.22 15.79 -2.90
C GLU A 83 11.44 17.13 -2.86
N ARG A 84 10.19 17.17 -2.38
CA ARG A 84 9.44 18.43 -2.16
C ARG A 84 9.30 18.75 -0.66
N GLY A 85 10.43 19.02 -0.02
CA GLY A 85 10.55 19.07 1.45
C GLY A 85 9.63 20.02 2.22
N ASP A 86 9.17 21.14 1.65
CA ASP A 86 8.52 22.20 2.45
C ASP A 86 7.07 22.56 2.06
N LEU A 87 6.68 22.41 0.79
CA LEU A 87 5.30 22.67 0.35
C LEU A 87 4.34 21.53 0.71
N ASP A 88 4.85 20.31 0.88
CA ASP A 88 4.04 19.13 1.20
C ASP A 88 3.58 19.17 2.67
N PHE A 89 4.41 19.65 3.59
CA PHE A 89 4.11 19.64 5.02
C PHE A 89 2.91 20.52 5.39
N ALA A 90 2.87 21.75 4.91
CA ALA A 90 1.77 22.66 5.20
C ALA A 90 0.45 22.17 4.58
N PHE A 91 0.52 21.57 3.39
CA PHE A 91 -0.62 20.97 2.72
C PHE A 91 -1.12 19.72 3.46
N GLU A 92 -0.23 18.78 3.78
CA GLU A 92 -0.56 17.56 4.54
C GLU A 92 -1.12 17.89 5.93
N ARG A 93 -0.55 18.89 6.61
CA ARG A 93 -1.09 19.40 7.87
C ARG A 93 -2.50 19.94 7.70
N SER A 94 -2.74 20.76 6.66
CA SER A 94 -4.07 21.30 6.37
C SER A 94 -5.08 20.20 6.04
N GLU A 95 -4.66 19.16 5.31
CA GLU A 95 -5.50 18.01 4.97
C GLU A 95 -5.89 17.19 6.21
N LEU A 96 -4.94 16.98 7.13
CA LEU A 96 -5.19 16.30 8.40
C LEU A 96 -6.12 17.12 9.30
N GLU A 97 -5.92 18.44 9.37
CA GLU A 97 -6.79 19.35 10.11
C GLU A 97 -8.23 19.28 9.59
N ALA A 98 -8.41 19.31 8.27
CA ALA A 98 -9.72 19.18 7.63
C ALA A 98 -10.39 17.85 8.00
N LYS A 99 -9.65 16.73 7.97
CA LYS A 99 -10.16 15.40 8.34
C LYS A 99 -10.59 15.32 9.81
N ILE A 100 -9.83 15.93 10.73
CA ILE A 100 -10.20 15.95 12.15
C ILE A 100 -11.50 16.76 12.34
N LYS A 101 -11.63 17.90 11.66
CA LYS A 101 -12.86 18.73 11.69
C LYS A 101 -14.06 18.00 11.08
N GLU A 102 -13.87 17.32 9.96
CA GLU A 102 -14.90 16.51 9.31
C GLU A 102 -15.36 15.39 10.24
N LEU A 103 -14.43 14.69 10.88
CA LEU A 103 -14.74 13.65 11.85
C LEU A 103 -15.54 14.19 13.04
N LYS A 104 -15.16 15.35 13.58
CA LYS A 104 -15.90 16.06 14.64
C LYS A 104 -17.32 16.40 14.21
N TYR A 105 -17.48 16.91 13.00
CA TYR A 105 -18.79 17.26 12.43
C TYR A 105 -19.66 16.01 12.22
N ALA A 106 -19.12 14.96 11.59
CA ALA A 106 -19.84 13.72 11.34
C ALA A 106 -20.33 13.07 12.64
N PHE A 107 -19.46 12.95 13.64
CA PHE A 107 -19.83 12.38 14.94
C PHE A 107 -20.91 13.19 15.66
N ARG A 108 -20.86 14.53 15.58
CA ARG A 108 -21.90 15.39 16.14
C ARG A 108 -23.23 15.18 15.40
N SER A 109 -23.22 15.23 14.07
CA SER A 109 -24.42 15.03 13.24
C SER A 109 -25.10 13.68 13.52
N GLU A 110 -24.33 12.60 13.67
CA GLU A 110 -24.85 11.27 13.99
C GLU A 110 -25.44 11.18 15.40
N THR A 111 -24.93 11.96 16.34
CA THR A 111 -25.33 11.89 17.75
C THR A 111 -26.30 12.99 18.17
N GLU A 112 -26.54 14.00 17.34
CA GLU A 112 -27.38 15.18 17.65
C GLU A 112 -28.86 14.82 17.86
N SER A 113 -29.35 13.84 17.10
CA SER A 113 -30.72 13.32 17.27
C SER A 113 -30.89 12.40 18.48
N VAL A 114 -29.80 11.98 19.11
CA VAL A 114 -29.84 11.11 20.27
C VAL A 114 -30.14 11.95 21.51
N LYS A 115 -31.18 11.54 22.24
CA LYS A 115 -31.61 12.18 23.48
C LYS A 115 -30.40 12.41 24.38
N ASP A 116 -30.39 13.58 25.02
CA ASP A 116 -29.26 14.13 25.78
C ASP A 116 -29.09 13.42 27.14
N GLU A 117 -28.95 12.10 27.06
CA GLU A 117 -28.71 11.20 28.18
C GLU A 117 -27.28 11.39 28.70
N PRO A 118 -27.04 11.22 30.00
CA PRO A 118 -25.73 11.44 30.62
C PRO A 118 -24.58 10.72 29.90
N TYR A 119 -24.86 9.52 29.37
CA TYR A 119 -23.90 8.73 28.59
C TYR A 119 -23.47 9.44 27.30
N TRP A 120 -24.43 9.87 26.46
CA TRP A 120 -24.14 10.50 25.18
C TRP A 120 -23.52 11.88 25.33
N ARG A 121 -23.91 12.63 26.37
CA ARG A 121 -23.26 13.88 26.74
C ARG A 121 -21.78 13.68 27.08
N ALA A 122 -21.47 12.74 27.97
CA ALA A 122 -20.09 12.43 28.34
C ALA A 122 -19.29 11.91 27.14
N ARG A 123 -19.92 11.13 26.25
CA ARG A 123 -19.26 10.60 25.06
C ARG A 123 -18.92 11.68 24.03
N ARG A 124 -19.83 12.63 23.79
CA ARG A 124 -19.59 13.81 22.96
C ARG A 124 -18.43 14.65 23.50
N GLU A 125 -18.42 14.88 24.82
CA GLU A 125 -17.35 15.65 25.46
C GLU A 125 -15.98 14.94 25.36
N GLN A 126 -15.94 13.62 25.58
CA GLN A 126 -14.71 12.84 25.39
C GLN A 126 -14.20 12.92 23.94
N PHE A 127 -15.10 12.85 22.97
CA PHE A 127 -14.75 12.91 21.56
C PHE A 127 -14.26 14.30 21.15
N ASP A 128 -14.93 15.36 21.62
CA ASP A 128 -14.50 16.75 21.40
C ASP A 128 -13.09 16.98 21.96
N ARG A 129 -12.83 16.55 23.20
CA ARG A 129 -11.49 16.64 23.83
C ARG A 129 -10.43 15.89 23.02
N LEU A 130 -10.76 14.74 22.45
CA LEU A 130 -9.84 13.99 21.60
C LEU A 130 -9.51 14.75 20.31
N CYS A 131 -10.53 15.28 19.62
CA CYS A 131 -10.32 16.07 18.42
C CYS A 131 -9.48 17.32 18.70
N ASP A 132 -9.75 18.02 19.80
CA ASP A 132 -9.01 19.23 20.19
C ASP A 132 -7.55 18.88 20.51
N TRP A 133 -7.30 17.80 21.25
CA TRP A 133 -5.94 17.29 21.50
C TRP A 133 -5.19 16.93 20.20
N MET A 134 -5.87 16.30 19.23
CA MET A 134 -5.26 15.97 17.94
C MET A 134 -4.89 17.23 17.15
N LEU A 135 -5.73 18.26 17.18
CA LEU A 135 -5.48 19.54 16.52
C LEU A 135 -4.32 20.30 17.18
N GLU A 136 -4.26 20.32 18.52
CA GLU A 136 -3.12 20.90 19.26
C GLU A 136 -1.81 20.21 18.86
N ARG A 137 -1.79 18.87 18.84
CA ARG A 137 -0.60 18.11 18.44
C ARG A 137 -0.19 18.35 16.99
N LEU A 138 -1.16 18.51 16.11
CA LEU A 138 -0.91 18.83 14.71
C LEU A 138 -0.33 20.25 14.53
N ASN A 139 -0.75 21.21 15.36
CA ASN A 139 -0.20 22.57 15.39
C ASN A 139 1.20 22.65 16.01
N GLU A 140 1.50 21.79 16.98
CA GLU A 140 2.84 21.65 17.57
C GLU A 140 3.85 21.00 16.61
N ALA A 141 3.39 20.27 15.60
CA ALA A 141 4.24 19.67 14.59
C ALA A 141 4.87 20.76 13.70
N LYS A 142 6.18 20.96 13.87
CA LYS A 142 7.00 21.87 13.06
C LYS A 142 7.68 21.20 11.88
N GLU A 143 7.75 19.86 11.87
CA GLU A 143 8.45 19.10 10.84
C GLU A 143 7.69 17.80 10.47
N PRO A 144 7.81 17.31 9.22
CA PRO A 144 7.13 16.10 8.73
C PRO A 144 7.32 14.87 9.60
N ARG A 145 8.53 14.68 10.15
CA ARG A 145 8.84 13.55 11.03
C ARG A 145 8.01 13.50 12.32
N HIS A 146 7.45 14.63 12.76
CA HIS A 146 6.60 14.70 13.96
C HIS A 146 5.14 14.25 13.68
N LEU A 147 4.70 14.25 12.42
CA LEU A 147 3.36 13.73 12.05
C LEU A 147 3.28 12.21 12.22
N ASN A 148 4.37 11.50 11.90
CA ASN A 148 4.42 10.04 12.03
C ASN A 148 4.34 9.56 13.48
N SER A 149 4.87 10.33 14.44
CA SER A 149 4.71 10.02 15.87
C SER A 149 3.27 10.20 16.38
N CYS A 150 2.49 11.11 15.77
CA CYS A 150 1.09 11.32 16.13
C CYS A 150 0.18 10.18 15.65
N ILE A 151 0.52 9.52 14.54
CA ILE A 151 -0.25 8.41 13.97
C ILE A 151 0.11 7.07 14.61
N GLY A 152 1.35 6.89 15.08
CA GLY A 152 1.82 5.65 15.70
C GLY A 152 1.29 5.40 17.12
N ALA A 153 0.89 6.45 17.86
CA ALA A 153 0.41 6.33 19.24
C ALA A 153 -1.03 5.80 19.37
N SER A 154 -1.83 5.84 18.29
CA SER A 154 -3.23 5.39 18.27
C SER A 154 -3.40 3.86 18.23
N GLY A 155 -2.30 3.11 18.11
CA GLY A 155 -2.29 1.64 18.13
C GLY A 155 -2.53 0.99 19.50
N SER A 156 -2.52 1.77 20.59
CA SER A 156 -2.57 1.26 21.97
C SER A 156 -3.93 1.45 22.67
N LEU A 157 -5.03 1.60 21.92
CA LEU A 157 -6.39 1.70 22.50
C LEU A 157 -7.35 0.56 22.08
N ARG A 158 -6.81 -0.57 21.60
CA ARG A 158 -7.60 -1.80 21.45
C ARG A 158 -7.31 -2.76 22.59
N SER A 159 -8.08 -2.66 23.69
CA SER A 159 -8.68 -3.78 24.44
C SER A 159 -8.99 -3.40 25.89
N THR A 160 -10.10 -2.70 26.11
CA THR A 160 -10.80 -2.78 27.40
C THR A 160 -12.30 -2.88 27.13
N THR A 161 -12.73 -4.07 26.68
CA THR A 161 -14.12 -4.49 26.82
C THR A 161 -14.37 -4.78 28.30
N PRO A 162 -15.43 -4.22 28.93
CA PRO A 162 -15.76 -4.57 30.30
C PRO A 162 -16.36 -5.98 30.31
N LYS A 163 -15.80 -6.85 31.16
CA LYS A 163 -16.37 -8.16 31.49
C LYS A 163 -17.77 -7.93 32.06
N ARG A 164 -18.80 -8.41 31.36
CA ARG A 164 -20.12 -8.65 31.96
C ARG A 164 -19.96 -9.75 33.00
N SER A 165 -20.11 -9.38 34.27
CA SER A 165 -20.40 -10.33 35.35
C SER A 165 -21.80 -10.89 35.09
N ALA A 166 -21.90 -12.21 35.02
CA ALA A 166 -23.17 -12.92 35.05
C ALA A 166 -23.41 -13.32 36.51
N ASP A 167 -24.51 -12.83 37.06
CA ASP A 167 -25.26 -13.46 38.14
C ASP A 167 -26.59 -13.95 37.54
#